data_AF-A0A8D8FW36-F1
#
_entry.id   AF-A0A8D8FW36-F1
#
_cell.length_a   1.000
_cell.length_b   1.000
_cell.length_c   1.000
_cell.angle_alpha   90.00
_cell.angle_beta   90.00
_cell.angle_gamma   90.00
#
_symmetry.space_group_name_H-M   'P 1'
#
loop_
_entity.id
_entity.type
_entity.pdbx_description
1 polymer ?
#
loop_
_entity_poly.entity_id
_entity_poly.type
_entity_poly.pdbx_seq_one_letter_code
_entity_poly.pdbx_strand_id
1 'polypeptide(L)'
;MNSRIKEDVSRLFEYWCEIAPGSAASSPAGTPEDKAAAARGIGGGHIVQSFPESFKDAKVIADIPSFAYPCSFERRTIQVHSFVLTNIDSKWRFGFCRHDPKSPTAMVIVTYLPWH
;
A
#
# COMPACT_ATOMS: atom_id res chain seq x y z
N MET A 1 -20.50 1.80 21.62
CA MET A 1 -19.31 2.28 20.88
C MET A 1 -19.27 1.53 19.57
N ASN A 2 -19.43 2.21 18.42
CA ASN A 2 -19.42 1.52 17.14
C ASN A 2 -17.99 1.10 16.78
N SER A 3 -17.79 -0.21 16.61
CA SER A 3 -16.52 -0.76 16.13
C SER A 3 -16.18 -0.19 14.74
N ARG A 4 -14.91 0.10 14.49
CA ARG A 4 -14.40 0.45 13.15
C ARG A 4 -14.05 -0.77 12.31
N ILE A 5 -14.18 -1.96 12.88
CA ILE A 5 -14.04 -3.24 12.17
C ILE A 5 -15.34 -3.52 11.39
N LYS A 6 -15.19 -4.06 10.19
CA LYS A 6 -16.31 -4.53 9.38
C LYS A 6 -16.69 -5.94 9.84
N GLU A 7 -17.98 -6.16 10.09
CA GLU A 7 -18.48 -7.43 10.66
C GLU A 7 -18.98 -8.38 9.56
N ASP A 8 -19.48 -7.83 8.45
CA ASP A 8 -20.01 -8.51 7.28
C ASP A 8 -18.94 -8.76 6.21
N VAL A 9 -17.83 -9.40 6.60
CA VAL A 9 -16.72 -9.69 5.66
C VAL A 9 -16.96 -11.02 4.94
N SER A 10 -17.06 -10.96 3.61
CA SER A 10 -17.34 -12.14 2.75
C SER A 10 -16.12 -12.71 2.03
N ARG A 11 -14.98 -12.02 2.10
CA ARG A 11 -13.72 -12.40 1.42
C ARG A 11 -12.56 -12.41 2.40
N LEU A 12 -11.60 -13.29 2.16
CA LEU A 12 -10.39 -13.36 2.97
C LEU A 12 -9.53 -12.09 2.79
N PHE A 13 -9.45 -11.59 1.56
CA PHE A 13 -8.85 -10.32 1.21
C PHE A 13 -9.59 -9.71 0.03
N GLU A 14 -9.52 -8.38 -0.08
CA GLU A 14 -10.16 -7.63 -1.15
C GLU A 14 -9.22 -7.46 -2.35
N TYR A 15 -7.93 -7.26 -2.06
CA TYR A 15 -6.92 -6.97 -3.07
C TYR A 15 -5.53 -7.41 -2.62
N TRP A 16 -4.74 -7.92 -3.55
CA TRP A 16 -3.33 -8.21 -3.39
C TRP A 16 -2.58 -7.50 -4.51
N CYS A 17 -1.40 -6.97 -4.20
CA CYS A 17 -0.52 -6.43 -5.22
C CYS A 17 0.96 -6.56 -4.86
N GLU A 18 1.78 -6.58 -5.89
CA GLU A 18 3.21 -6.32 -5.80
C GLU A 18 3.52 -4.88 -6.22
N ILE A 19 4.41 -4.25 -5.49
CA ILE A 19 4.76 -2.85 -5.66
C ILE A 19 6.26 -2.76 -5.83
N ALA A 20 6.69 -2.22 -6.97
CA ALA A 20 8.08 -1.86 -7.16
C ALA A 20 8.32 -0.45 -6.60
N PRO A 21 9.51 -0.18 -6.04
CA PRO A 21 9.88 1.16 -5.64
C PRO A 21 9.91 2.06 -6.88
N GLY A 22 9.37 3.26 -6.74
CA GLY A 22 9.42 4.31 -7.74
C GLY A 22 10.83 4.84 -7.84
N SER A 23 11.35 4.96 -9.06
CA SER A 23 12.61 5.68 -9.24
C SER A 23 12.38 7.15 -8.93
N ALA A 24 13.34 7.81 -8.28
CA ALA A 24 13.31 9.25 -8.07
C ALA A 24 13.20 10.07 -9.39
N ALA A 25 13.31 9.40 -10.56
CA ALA A 25 13.33 9.98 -11.89
C ALA A 25 12.03 9.81 -12.71
N SER A 26 11.03 9.05 -12.26
CA SER A 26 9.93 8.60 -13.14
C SER A 26 8.60 9.36 -13.05
N SER A 27 8.54 10.53 -12.39
CA SER A 27 7.36 11.40 -12.44
C SER A 27 7.68 12.73 -13.14
N PRO A 28 7.58 12.81 -14.48
CA PRO A 28 7.68 14.09 -15.20
C PRO A 28 6.57 15.07 -14.81
N ALA A 29 5.46 14.55 -14.28
CA ALA A 29 4.23 15.26 -13.93
C ALA A 29 4.03 15.50 -12.42
N GLY A 30 5.06 15.28 -11.60
CA GLY A 30 4.98 15.51 -10.15
C GLY A 30 5.02 17.00 -9.82
N THR A 31 4.18 17.43 -8.88
CA THR A 31 4.29 18.77 -8.28
C THR A 31 5.67 18.93 -7.61
N PRO A 32 6.12 20.16 -7.32
CA PRO A 32 7.39 20.39 -6.61
C PRO A 32 7.46 19.61 -5.29
N GLU A 33 6.31 19.36 -4.65
CA GLU A 33 6.17 18.60 -3.41
C GLU A 33 6.38 17.09 -3.64
N ASP A 34 5.84 16.54 -4.72
CA ASP A 34 6.08 15.13 -5.13
C ASP A 34 7.55 14.88 -5.46
N LYS A 35 8.23 15.86 -6.08
CA LYS A 35 9.66 15.79 -6.35
C LYS A 35 10.49 15.87 -5.07
N ALA A 36 10.08 16.68 -4.10
CA ALA A 36 10.71 16.75 -2.78
C ALA A 36 10.47 15.47 -1.96
N ALA A 37 9.29 14.86 -2.07
CA ALA A 37 8.97 13.56 -1.46
C ALA A 37 9.81 12.43 -2.11
N ALA A 38 9.89 12.39 -3.43
CA ALA A 38 10.74 11.45 -4.17
C ALA A 38 12.24 11.63 -3.83
N ALA A 39 12.72 12.87 -3.70
CA ALA A 39 14.08 13.17 -3.23
C ALA A 39 14.33 12.74 -1.77
N ARG A 40 13.27 12.65 -0.96
CA ARG A 40 13.28 12.09 0.40
C ARG A 40 13.03 10.57 0.44
N GLY A 41 12.82 9.93 -0.71
CA GLY A 41 12.49 8.50 -0.81
C GLY A 41 11.09 8.14 -0.28
N ILE A 42 10.18 9.11 -0.23
CA ILE A 42 8.80 8.97 0.25
C ILE A 42 7.86 8.88 -0.97
N GLY A 43 6.93 7.92 -0.97
CA GLY A 43 5.77 7.95 -1.88
C GLY A 43 6.03 7.56 -3.34
N GLY A 44 7.22 7.09 -3.68
CA GLY A 44 7.52 6.58 -5.02
C GLY A 44 7.34 5.07 -5.03
N GLY A 45 6.25 4.57 -5.58
CA GLY A 45 6.04 3.16 -5.85
C GLY A 45 5.04 2.99 -6.99
N HIS A 46 5.08 1.87 -7.69
CA HIS A 46 4.06 1.54 -8.68
C HIS A 46 3.70 0.06 -8.59
N ILE A 47 2.42 -0.23 -8.81
CA ILE A 47 1.91 -1.60 -8.82
C ILE A 47 2.41 -2.30 -10.09
N VAL A 48 3.11 -3.42 -9.92
CA VAL A 48 3.61 -4.24 -11.03
C VAL A 48 2.73 -5.46 -11.30
N GLN A 49 2.07 -5.97 -10.26
CA GLN A 49 1.14 -7.08 -10.38
C GLN A 49 0.02 -6.91 -9.36
N SER A 50 -1.17 -7.40 -9.69
CA SER A 50 -2.28 -7.38 -8.74
C SER A 50 -3.31 -8.47 -8.98
N PHE A 51 -4.12 -8.72 -7.94
CA PHE A 51 -5.22 -9.67 -7.97
C PHE A 51 -6.28 -9.29 -6.91
N PRO A 52 -7.57 -9.44 -7.18
CA PRO A 52 -8.17 -9.74 -8.49
C PRO A 52 -8.19 -8.50 -9.40
N GLU A 53 -8.13 -8.71 -10.71
CA GLU A 53 -8.27 -7.63 -11.71
C GLU A 53 -9.63 -6.91 -11.66
N SER A 54 -10.62 -7.56 -11.05
CA SER A 54 -11.97 -7.01 -10.85
C SER A 54 -12.08 -6.02 -9.70
N PHE A 55 -11.02 -5.82 -8.90
CA PHE A 55 -11.00 -4.80 -7.85
C PHE A 55 -10.92 -3.40 -8.47
N LYS A 56 -11.92 -2.55 -8.21
CA LYS A 56 -12.14 -1.27 -8.92
C LYS A 56 -12.08 -0.01 -8.04
N ASP A 57 -11.64 -0.14 -6.79
CA ASP A 57 -11.51 1.03 -5.91
C ASP A 57 -10.25 1.83 -6.27
N ALA A 58 -10.39 2.72 -7.25
CA ALA A 58 -9.29 3.48 -7.83
C ALA A 58 -8.54 4.32 -6.80
N LYS A 59 -9.23 4.84 -5.77
CA LYS A 59 -8.59 5.60 -4.70
C LYS A 59 -7.67 4.71 -3.88
N VAL A 60 -8.17 3.53 -3.48
CA VAL A 60 -7.36 2.57 -2.73
C VAL A 60 -6.17 2.09 -3.55
N ILE A 61 -6.37 1.78 -4.83
CA ILE A 61 -5.29 1.37 -5.74
C ILE A 61 -4.20 2.45 -5.84
N ALA A 62 -4.59 3.72 -5.96
CA ALA A 62 -3.66 4.84 -6.06
C ALA A 62 -2.89 5.12 -4.75
N ASP A 63 -3.53 4.92 -3.60
CA ASP A 63 -2.95 5.20 -2.29
C ASP A 63 -1.94 4.12 -1.86
N ILE A 64 -2.17 2.85 -2.20
CA ILE A 64 -1.39 1.69 -1.73
C ILE A 64 0.13 1.86 -1.89
N PRO A 65 0.68 2.29 -3.06
CA PRO A 65 2.13 2.42 -3.22
C PRO A 65 2.79 3.38 -2.23
N SER A 66 2.13 4.50 -1.91
CA SER A 66 2.63 5.47 -0.95
C SER A 66 2.64 4.93 0.47
N PHE A 67 1.67 4.07 0.83
CA PHE A 67 1.63 3.39 2.12
C PHE A 67 2.59 2.19 2.21
N ALA A 68 2.92 1.57 1.07
CA ALA A 68 3.92 0.51 1.02
C ALA A 68 5.35 1.03 1.19
N TYR A 69 5.62 2.25 0.69
CA TYR A 69 6.88 2.97 0.84
C TYR A 69 6.66 4.32 1.56
N PRO A 70 6.29 4.30 2.86
CA PRO A 70 5.88 5.50 3.59
C PRO A 70 7.07 6.41 3.95
N CYS A 71 8.28 5.87 3.94
CA CYS A 71 9.52 6.59 4.16
C CYS A 71 10.67 5.88 3.44
N SER A 72 11.82 6.54 3.39
CA SER A 72 13.07 5.89 3.01
C SER A 72 13.51 4.93 4.13
N PHE A 73 13.79 3.68 3.78
CA PHE A 73 14.33 2.69 4.72
C PHE A 73 15.29 1.74 4.01
N GLU A 74 16.23 1.19 4.78
CA GLU A 74 17.18 0.21 4.27
C GLU A 74 16.57 -1.20 4.24
N ARG A 75 16.62 -1.87 3.09
CA ARG A 75 16.14 -3.24 2.87
C ARG A 75 17.16 -4.29 3.34
N ARG A 76 17.67 -4.20 4.57
CA ARG A 76 18.66 -5.16 5.11
C ARG A 76 18.02 -6.40 5.74
N THR A 77 16.83 -6.28 6.29
CA THR A 77 16.08 -7.36 6.94
C THR A 77 14.66 -7.44 6.38
N ILE A 78 13.98 -8.55 6.62
CA ILE A 78 12.53 -8.63 6.36
C ILE A 78 11.85 -7.57 7.22
N GLN A 79 11.04 -6.73 6.60
CA GLN A 79 10.24 -5.72 7.29
C GLN A 79 8.77 -5.98 6.98
N VAL A 80 7.97 -5.98 8.04
CA VAL A 80 6.52 -6.15 7.95
C VAL A 80 5.89 -4.99 8.70
N HIS A 81 4.97 -4.31 8.05
CA HIS A 81 4.17 -3.26 8.67
C HIS A 81 2.75 -3.34 8.13
N SER A 82 1.84 -2.67 8.82
CA SER A 82 0.50 -2.46 8.31
C SER A 82 0.17 -0.98 8.23
N PHE A 83 -0.82 -0.68 7.40
CA PHE A 83 -1.46 0.61 7.31
C PHE A 83 -2.97 0.43 7.28
N VAL A 84 -3.70 1.52 7.52
CA VAL A 84 -5.16 1.51 7.54
C VAL A 84 -5.69 2.52 6.54
N LEU A 85 -6.56 2.05 5.65
CA LEU A 85 -7.38 2.88 4.77
C LEU A 85 -8.75 3.00 5.41
N THR A 86 -9.14 4.24 5.74
CA THR A 86 -10.47 4.51 6.28
C THR A 86 -11.43 4.75 5.14
N ASN A 87 -12.49 3.94 5.09
CA ASN A 87 -13.55 4.05 4.09
C ASN A 87 -14.61 5.09 4.53
N ILE A 88 -15.53 5.46 3.63
CA ILE A 88 -16.55 6.51 3.87
C ILE A 88 -17.50 6.19 5.03
N ASP A 89 -17.73 4.91 5.30
CA ASP A 89 -18.50 4.39 6.44
C ASP A 89 -17.69 4.35 7.75
N SER A 90 -16.51 4.99 7.77
CA SER A 90 -15.55 5.00 8.87
C SER A 90 -15.00 3.63 9.28
N LYS A 91 -15.23 2.60 8.44
CA LYS A 91 -14.67 1.27 8.63
C LYS A 91 -13.23 1.20 8.10
N TRP A 92 -12.46 0.30 8.69
CA TRP A 92 -11.06 0.10 8.36
C TRP A 92 -10.87 -1.01 7.34
N ARG A 93 -10.07 -0.74 6.31
CA ARG A 93 -9.34 -1.75 5.55
C ARG A 93 -7.89 -1.71 6.00
N PHE A 94 -7.33 -2.88 6.27
CA PHE A 94 -5.95 -3.07 6.62
C PHE A 94 -5.16 -3.40 5.37
N GLY A 95 -4.02 -2.74 5.18
CA GLY A 95 -3.01 -3.12 4.21
C GLY A 95 -1.82 -3.72 4.96
N PHE A 96 -1.52 -4.99 4.73
CA PHE A 96 -0.38 -5.68 5.30
C PHE A 96 0.76 -5.72 4.28
N CYS A 97 1.85 -5.02 4.59
CA CYS A 97 3.03 -4.93 3.74
C CYS A 97 4.11 -5.89 4.20
N ARG A 98 4.76 -6.55 3.23
CA ARG A 98 5.99 -7.32 3.45
C ARG A 98 7.06 -6.86 2.47
N HIS A 99 8.18 -6.42 3.02
CA HIS A 99 9.41 -6.12 2.30
C HIS A 99 10.43 -7.22 2.56
N ASP A 100 10.92 -7.84 1.49
CA ASP A 100 11.98 -8.84 1.55
C ASP A 100 13.29 -8.26 1.00
N PRO A 101 14.42 -8.33 1.72
CA PRO A 101 15.73 -7.92 1.19
C PRO A 101 16.11 -8.61 -0.12
N LYS A 102 15.60 -9.84 -0.33
CA LYS A 102 15.87 -10.64 -1.52
C LYS A 102 14.92 -10.32 -2.68
N SER A 103 13.85 -9.55 -2.43
CA SER A 103 12.92 -9.11 -3.47
C SER A 103 13.14 -7.64 -3.82
N PRO A 104 13.06 -7.26 -5.11
CA PRO A 104 13.02 -5.87 -5.51
C PRO A 104 11.65 -5.21 -5.22
N THR A 105 10.60 -5.99 -4.99
CA THR A 105 9.22 -5.54 -4.79
C THR A 105 8.73 -5.79 -3.36
N ALA A 106 7.75 -5.00 -2.95
CA ALA A 106 6.95 -5.23 -1.75
C ALA A 106 5.67 -5.98 -2.08
N MET A 107 5.26 -6.90 -1.20
CA MET A 107 3.96 -7.56 -1.29
C MET A 107 2.97 -6.86 -0.36
N VAL A 108 1.76 -6.59 -0.84
CA VAL A 108 0.68 -5.98 -0.04
C VAL A 108 -0.60 -6.80 -0.15
N ILE A 109 -1.22 -7.09 0.99
CA ILE A 109 -2.58 -7.65 1.07
C ILE A 109 -3.50 -6.61 1.72
N VAL A 110 -4.59 -6.28 1.04
CA VAL A 110 -5.66 -5.40 1.55
C VAL A 110 -6.86 -6.23 1.95
N THR A 111 -7.29 -6.12 3.20
CA THR A 111 -8.43 -6.88 3.75
C THR A 111 -9.18 -6.07 4.80
N TYR A 112 -10.43 -6.45 5.07
CA TYR A 112 -11.19 -5.94 6.21
C TYR A 112 -10.93 -6.72 7.50
N LEU A 113 -10.28 -7.88 7.42
CA LEU A 113 -10.00 -8.73 8.58
C LEU A 113 -8.80 -8.20 9.38
N PRO A 114 -8.95 -7.98 10.71
CA PRO A 114 -7.88 -7.45 11.54
C PRO A 114 -6.91 -8.54 11.99
N TRP A 115 -6.04 -9.03 11.11
CA TRP A 115 -5.07 -10.10 11.39
C TRP A 115 -3.80 -9.66 12.15
N HIS A 116 -3.96 -8.75 13.12
CA HIS A 116 -2.88 -8.31 13.99
C HIS A 116 -2.68 -9.21 15.20
#